data_AF-A0A7C9BR42-F1
#
_entry.id   AF-A0A7C9BR42-F1
#
_cell.length_a   1.000
_cell.length_b   1.000
_cell.length_c   1.000
_cell.angle_alpha   90.00
_cell.angle_beta   90.00
_cell.angle_gamma   90.00
#
_symmetry.space_group_name_H-M   'P 1'
#
loop_
_entity.id
_entity.type
_entity.pdbx_description
1 polymer ?
#
loop_
_entity_poly.entity_id
_entity_poly.type
_entity_poly.pdbx_seq_one_letter_code
_entity_poly.pdbx_strand_id
1 'polypeptide(L)' 'MKGINAGVAVVVAALLAGCASRGSGGIPDAYLQDCAHAPRPIGKTVADLAQALIDERAAMEACDWRDKAALRAWKAATKE' A
#
# COMPACT_ATOMS: atom_id res chain seq x y z
N MET A 1 -24.40 30.35 -32.08
CA MET A 1 -23.99 29.35 -31.07
C MET A 1 -24.10 27.99 -31.74
N LYS A 2 -22.97 27.36 -32.07
CA LYS A 2 -22.93 26.14 -32.89
C LYS A 2 -23.20 24.96 -31.97
N GLY A 3 -24.36 24.32 -32.15
CA GLY A 3 -24.85 23.26 -31.29
C GLY A 3 -23.85 22.13 -31.18
N ILE A 4 -23.45 21.80 -29.95
CA ILE A 4 -22.69 20.59 -29.68
C ILE A 4 -23.65 19.44 -29.99
N ASN A 5 -23.36 18.70 -31.06
CA ASN A 5 -24.13 17.51 -31.41
C ASN A 5 -24.14 16.58 -30.19
N ALA A 6 -25.32 16.14 -29.75
CA ALA A 6 -25.49 15.32 -28.54
C ALA A 6 -24.56 14.09 -28.53
N GLY A 7 -24.24 13.53 -29.70
CA GLY A 7 -23.26 12.44 -29.84
C GLY A 7 -21.83 12.80 -29.41
N VAL A 8 -21.37 14.03 -29.65
CA VAL A 8 -20.06 14.50 -29.21
C VAL A 8 -20.03 14.65 -27.69
N ALA A 9 -21.10 15.17 -27.10
CA ALA A 9 -21.23 15.28 -25.64
C ALA A 9 -21.21 13.90 -24.96
N VAL A 10 -21.86 12.89 -25.55
CA VAL A 10 -21.86 11.51 -25.04
C VAL A 10 -20.46 10.88 -25.13
N VAL A 11 -19.74 11.08 -26.25
CA VAL A 11 -18.37 10.56 -26.42
C VAL A 11 -17.41 11.22 -25.44
N VAL A 12 -17.51 12.54 -25.24
CA VAL A 12 -16.67 13.27 -24.28
C VAL A 12 -16.98 12.84 -22.84
N ALA A 13 -18.26 12.64 -22.48
CA ALA A 13 -18.65 12.12 -21.18
C ALA A 13 -18.14 10.70 -20.93
N ALA A 14 -18.17 9.82 -21.94
CA ALA A 14 -17.64 8.47 -21.85
C ALA A 14 -16.11 8.44 -21.69
N LEU A 15 -15.39 9.33 -22.38
CA LEU A 15 -13.94 9.49 -22.24
C LEU A 15 -13.54 10.03 -20.86
N LEU A 16 -14.29 11.01 -20.33
CA LEU A 16 -14.06 11.56 -19.00
C LEU A 16 -14.40 10.56 -17.89
N ALA A 17 -15.49 9.79 -18.04
CA ALA A 17 -15.84 8.72 -17.12
C ALA A 17 -14.80 7.58 -17.14
N GLY A 18 -14.27 7.23 -18.32
CA GLY A 18 -13.16 6.27 -18.46
C GLY A 18 -11.85 6.76 -17.83
N CYS A 19 -11.60 8.07 -17.82
CA CYS A 19 -10.46 8.68 -17.14
C CYS A 19 -10.63 8.71 -15.62
N ALA A 20 -11.85 8.92 -15.12
CA ALA A 20 -12.17 8.89 -13.69
C ALA A 20 -12.25 7.46 -13.13
N SER A 21 -12.63 6.47 -13.95
CA SER A 21 -12.63 5.05 -13.59
C SER A 21 -11.25 4.40 -13.70
N ARG A 22 -10.28 5.08 -14.33
CA ARG A 22 -8.85 4.79 -14.14
C ARG A 22 -8.44 5.34 -12.77
N GLY A 23 -9.19 4.91 -11.76
CA GLY A 23 -8.93 5.19 -10.37
C GLY A 23 -7.48 4.85 -10.13
N SER A 24 -6.74 5.83 -9.64
CA SER A 24 -5.40 5.63 -9.09
C SER A 24 -5.43 4.32 -8.33
N GLY A 25 -4.72 3.30 -8.81
CA GLY A 25 -4.69 1.98 -8.18
C GLY A 25 -4.34 2.20 -6.72
N GLY A 26 -5.37 2.16 -5.86
CA GLY A 26 -5.23 2.49 -4.45
C GLY A 26 -4.15 1.59 -3.86
N ILE A 27 -3.42 2.10 -2.87
CA ILE A 27 -2.50 1.24 -2.13
C ILE A 27 -3.35 0.10 -1.56
N PRO A 28 -3.09 -1.17 -1.92
CA PRO A 28 -3.93 -2.26 -1.45
C PRO A 28 -3.93 -2.33 0.08
N ASP A 29 -5.06 -2.69 0.71
CA ASP A 29 -5.20 -2.70 2.17
C ASP A 29 -4.17 -3.60 2.89
N ALA A 30 -3.61 -4.58 2.18
CA ALA A 30 -2.52 -5.41 2.67
C ALA A 30 -1.25 -4.61 3.05
N TYR A 31 -1.11 -3.38 2.55
CA TYR A 31 0.02 -2.47 2.80
C TYR A 31 -0.29 -1.49 3.94
N LEU A 32 -1.53 -1.49 4.45
CA LEU A 32 -1.97 -0.69 5.59
C LEU A 32 -1.98 -1.52 6.88
N GLN A 33 -1.48 -2.76 6.83
CA GLN A 33 -1.36 -3.60 8.03
C GLN A 33 -0.23 -3.06 8.91
N ASP A 34 -0.56 -2.75 10.16
CA ASP A 34 0.44 -2.36 11.14
C ASP A 34 1.45 -3.49 11.35
N CYS A 35 2.72 -3.11 11.44
CA CYS A 35 3.79 -4.04 11.78
C CYS A 35 3.55 -4.59 13.18
N ALA A 36 3.50 -5.91 13.33
CA ALA A 36 3.42 -6.54 14.64
C ALA A 36 4.74 -6.34 15.40
N HIS A 37 4.67 -5.82 16.62
CA HIS A 37 5.79 -5.75 17.54
C HIS A 37 6.15 -7.13 18.10
N ALA A 38 7.40 -7.30 18.52
CA ALA A 38 7.81 -8.48 19.26
C ALA A 38 7.13 -8.53 20.64
N PRO A 39 6.95 -9.74 21.21
CA PRO A 39 6.42 -9.89 22.56
C PRO A 39 7.28 -9.14 23.58
N ARG A 40 6.63 -8.58 24.60
CA ARG A 40 7.32 -7.95 25.73
C ARG A 40 8.15 -9.01 26.47
N PRO A 41 9.38 -8.67 26.94
CA PRO A 41 10.17 -9.59 27.74
C PRO A 41 9.44 -9.91 29.04
N ILE A 42 9.35 -11.20 29.37
CA ILE A 42 8.74 -11.68 30.62
C ILE A 42 9.76 -11.63 31.76
N GLY A 43 11.04 -11.85 31.42
CA GLY A 43 12.14 -11.81 32.37
C GLY A 43 12.53 -10.38 32.78
N LYS A 44 13.21 -10.26 33.93
CA LYS A 44 13.59 -8.97 34.54
C LYS A 44 15.09 -8.69 34.41
N THR A 45 15.82 -9.49 33.65
CA THR A 45 17.27 -9.32 33.51
C THR A 45 17.60 -8.43 32.32
N VAL A 46 18.81 -7.87 32.32
CA VAL A 46 19.34 -7.12 31.17
C VAL A 46 19.46 -8.03 29.93
N ALA A 47 19.73 -9.33 30.12
CA ALA A 47 19.78 -10.30 29.02
C ALA A 47 18.40 -10.47 28.36
N ASP A 48 17.32 -10.55 29.16
CA ASP A 48 15.96 -10.63 28.63
C ASP A 48 15.57 -9.38 27.84
N LEU A 49 15.97 -8.20 28.33
CA LEU A 49 15.76 -6.94 27.61
C LEU A 49 16.55 -6.90 26.29
N ALA A 50 17.81 -7.34 26.32
CA ALA A 50 18.65 -7.38 25.13
C ALA A 50 18.06 -8.33 24.06
N GLN A 51 17.57 -9.51 24.48
CA GLN A 51 16.91 -10.44 23.57
C GLN A 51 15.63 -9.84 22.99
N ALA A 52 14.78 -9.19 23.81
CA ALA A 52 13.57 -8.55 23.32
C ALA A 52 13.85 -7.43 22.31
N LEU A 53 14.95 -6.68 22.45
CA LEU A 53 15.35 -5.66 21.47
C LEU A 53 15.82 -6.29 20.14
N ILE A 54 16.49 -7.44 20.20
CA ILE A 54 16.88 -8.20 19.00
C ILE A 54 15.63 -8.73 18.29
N ASP A 55 14.68 -9.29 19.05
CA ASP A 55 13.44 -9.83 18.50
C ASP A 55 12.58 -8.72 17.88
N GLU A 56 12.51 -7.56 18.53
CA GLU A 56 11.82 -6.37 18.01
C GLU A 56 12.43 -5.90 16.70
N ARG A 57 13.76 -5.84 16.61
CA ARG A 57 14.45 -5.51 15.37
C ARG A 57 14.13 -6.51 14.27
N ALA A 58 14.17 -7.81 14.57
CA ALA A 58 13.84 -8.85 13.61
C ALA A 58 12.38 -8.74 13.12
N ALA A 59 11.44 -8.42 14.01
CA ALA A 59 10.03 -8.21 13.65
C ALA A 59 9.85 -6.99 12.71
N MET A 60 10.52 -5.87 12.99
CA MET A 60 10.46 -4.69 12.13
C MET A 60 11.14 -4.92 10.76
N GLU A 61 12.32 -5.55 10.73
CA GLU A 61 12.98 -5.90 9.47
C GLU A 61 12.13 -6.89 8.64
N ALA A 62 11.47 -7.83 9.32
CA ALA A 62 10.51 -8.76 8.72
C ALA A 62 9.28 -8.06 8.12
N CYS A 63 8.91 -6.87 8.58
CA CYS A 63 7.82 -6.11 7.99
C CYS A 63 8.31 -5.22 6.84
N ASP A 64 9.46 -4.53 7.00
CA ASP A 64 10.06 -3.70 5.95
C ASP A 64 10.29 -4.47 4.64
N TRP A 65 10.73 -5.73 4.68
CA TRP A 65 10.88 -6.51 3.45
C TRP A 65 9.54 -6.82 2.77
N ARG A 66 8.48 -7.08 3.55
CA ARG A 66 7.13 -7.36 3.03
C ARG A 66 6.57 -6.10 2.38
N ASP A 67 6.68 -4.95 3.03
CA ASP A 67 6.22 -3.68 2.49
C ASP A 67 6.97 -3.30 1.21
N LYS A 68 8.29 -3.49 1.18
CA LYS A 68 9.08 -3.28 -0.04
C LYS A 68 8.69 -4.24 -1.16
N ALA A 69 8.47 -5.52 -0.86
CA ALA A 69 8.04 -6.49 -1.86
C ALA A 69 6.66 -6.14 -2.42
N ALA A 70 5.74 -5.73 -1.54
CA ALA A 70 4.43 -5.25 -1.90
C ALA A 70 4.57 -4.00 -2.80
N LEU A 71 5.30 -2.97 -2.39
CA LEU A 71 5.49 -1.73 -3.19
C LEU A 71 6.07 -2.01 -4.58
N ARG A 72 6.97 -3.00 -4.70
CA ARG A 72 7.49 -3.45 -6.00
C ARG A 72 6.40 -4.10 -6.85
N ALA A 73 5.54 -4.94 -6.26
CA ALA A 73 4.42 -5.58 -6.95
C ALA A 73 3.40 -4.53 -7.44
N TRP A 74 3.01 -3.57 -6.59
CA TRP A 74 2.14 -2.46 -6.98
C TRP A 74 2.72 -1.62 -8.11
N LYS A 75 4.01 -1.28 -8.03
CA LYS A 75 4.71 -0.55 -9.09
C LYS A 75 4.76 -1.33 -10.41
N ALA A 76 4.81 -2.66 -10.37
CA ALA A 76 4.76 -3.48 -11.57
C ALA A 76 3.35 -3.46 -12.19
N ALA A 77 2.31 -3.60 -11.36
CA ALA A 77 0.91 -3.59 -11.80
C ALA A 77 0.41 -2.22 -12.32
N THR A 78 1.01 -1.11 -11.89
CA THR A 78 0.61 0.26 -12.29
C THR A 78 1.39 0.82 -13.47
N LYS A 79 2.35 0.07 -14.01
CA LYS A 79 3.16 0.48 -15.18
C LYS A 79 2.61 0.01 -16.53
N GLU A 80 1.44 -0.62 -16.55
CA GLU A 80 0.67 -0.99 -17.75
C GLU A 80 -0.47 0.02 -18.03
#